data_AF-A0A8T5Q849-F1
#
_entry.id   AF-A0A8T5Q849-F1
#
_cell.length_a   1.000
_cell.length_b   1.000
_cell.length_c   1.000
_cell.angle_alpha   90.00
_cell.angle_beta   90.00
_cell.angle_gamma   90.00
#
_symmetry.space_group_name_H-M   'P 1'
#
loop_
_entity.id
_entity.type
_entity.pdbx_description
1 polymer ?
#
loop_
_entity_poly.entity_id
_entity_poly.type
_entity_poly.pdbx_seq_one_letter_code
_entity_poly.pdbx_strand_id
1 'polypeptide(L)' 'MPKKGVTKDKLCISLDKELHSKLKEYCEKNMVKLSTYIEYLIKKGEKGEK' A
#
# COMPACT_ATOMS: atom_id res chain seq x y z
N MET A 1 26.56 1.12 -16.91
CA MET A 1 25.51 1.77 -16.09
C MET A 1 24.58 0.68 -15.57
N PRO A 2 24.52 0.40 -14.26
CA PRO A 2 23.62 -0.63 -13.74
C PRO A 2 22.17 -0.20 -13.98
N LYS A 3 21.44 -1.00 -14.76
CA LYS A 3 19.98 -0.88 -14.88
C LYS A 3 19.42 -1.16 -13.50
N LYS A 4 18.93 -0.12 -12.81
CA LYS A 4 18.26 -0.21 -11.52
C LYS A 4 17.01 -1.08 -11.73
N GLY A 5 17.18 -2.39 -11.55
CA GLY A 5 16.12 -3.36 -11.66
C GLY A 5 15.03 -2.94 -10.70
N VAL A 6 13.81 -2.78 -11.21
CA VAL A 6 12.63 -2.61 -10.37
C VAL A 6 12.48 -3.93 -9.64
N THR A 7 13.08 -4.05 -8.46
CA THR A 7 12.81 -5.20 -7.61
C THR A 7 11.33 -5.10 -7.25
N LYS A 8 10.53 -6.03 -7.78
CA LYS A 8 9.20 -6.31 -7.26
C LYS A 8 9.40 -6.99 -5.91
N ASP A 9 9.89 -6.24 -4.93
CA ASP A 9 9.92 -6.69 -3.55
C ASP A 9 8.47 -6.90 -3.13
N LYS A 10 8.11 -8.16 -2.90
CA LYS A 10 6.77 -8.53 -2.48
C LYS A 10 6.64 -8.17 -1.00
N LEU A 11 6.17 -6.96 -0.73
CA LEU A 11 5.87 -6.51 0.62
C LEU A 11 4.69 -7.30 1.19
N CYS A 12 4.97 -8.08 2.24
CA CYS A 12 3.95 -8.74 3.04
C CYS A 12 3.86 -8.00 4.37
N ILE A 13 2.69 -7.45 4.66
CA ILE A 13 2.41 -6.72 5.91
C ILE A 13 1.30 -7.42 6.67
N SER A 14 1.53 -7.60 7.97
CA SER A 14 0.49 -8.05 8.89
C SER A 14 -0.25 -6.83 9.42
N LEU A 15 -1.54 -6.76 9.13
CA LEU A 15 -2.44 -5.72 9.64
C LEU A 15 -3.38 -6.34 10.68
N ASP A 16 -3.82 -5.51 11.62
CA ASP A 16 -4.90 -5.90 12.52
C ASP A 16 -6.15 -6.33 11.73
N LYS A 17 -6.87 -7.32 12.23
CA LYS A 17 -8.02 -7.92 11.54
C LYS A 17 -9.12 -6.89 11.26
N GLU A 18 -9.42 -6.01 12.21
CA GLU A 18 -10.45 -4.97 12.03
C GLU A 18 -10.01 -3.93 11.00
N LEU A 19 -8.75 -3.50 11.09
CA LEU A 19 -8.18 -2.53 10.16
C LEU A 19 -8.13 -3.08 8.74
N HIS A 20 -7.70 -4.34 8.57
CA HIS A 20 -7.69 -5.03 7.30
C HIS A 20 -9.10 -5.13 6.70
N SER A 21 -10.11 -5.46 7.53
CA SER A 21 -11.50 -5.53 7.06
C SER A 21 -12.01 -4.19 6.57
N LYS A 22 -11.76 -3.10 7.31
CA LYS A 22 -12.17 -1.74 6.92
C LYS A 22 -11.46 -1.28 5.64
N LEU A 23 -10.16 -1.54 5.53
CA LEU A 23 -9.37 -1.23 4.33
C LEU A 23 -9.86 -2.01 3.11
N LYS A 24 -10.15 -3.29 3.30
CA LYS A 24 -10.70 -4.15 2.24
C LYS A 24 -12.05 -3.63 1.75
N GLU A 25 -12.97 -3.34 2.66
CA GLU A 25 -14.29 -2.80 2.30
C GLU A 25 -14.17 -1.47 1.54
N TYR A 26 -13.29 -0.57 2.00
CA TYR A 26 -13.03 0.69 1.32
C TYR A 26 -12.45 0.47 -0.10
N CYS A 27 -11.50 -0.45 -0.23
CA CYS A 27 -10.88 -0.79 -1.50
C CYS A 27 -11.89 -1.41 -2.48
N GLU A 28 -12.76 -2.30 -2.01
CA GLU A 28 -13.82 -2.91 -2.82
C GLU A 28 -14.85 -1.87 -3.29
N LYS A 29 -15.28 -0.96 -2.41
CA LYS A 29 -16.21 0.13 -2.76
C LYS A 29 -15.65 1.09 -3.81
N ASN A 30 -14.34 1.34 -3.78
CA ASN A 30 -13.68 2.28 -4.69
C ASN A 30 -13.02 1.60 -5.90
N MET A 31 -13.18 0.28 -6.06
CA MET A 31 -12.51 -0.54 -7.09
C MET A 31 -10.98 -0.35 -7.14
N VAL A 32 -10.37 -0.13 -5.98
CA VAL A 32 -8.92 0.07 -5.84
C VAL A 32 -8.30 -1.20 -5.27
N LYS A 33 -7.13 -1.60 -5.77
CA LYS A 33 -6.38 -2.71 -5.17
C LYS A 33 -5.84 -2.30 -3.81
N LEU A 34 -6.03 -3.17 -2.81
CA LEU A 34 -5.51 -2.95 -1.45
C LEU A 34 -4.01 -2.64 -1.46
N SER A 35 -3.21 -3.37 -2.25
CA SER A 35 -1.78 -3.08 -2.41
C SER A 35 -1.50 -1.66 -2.91
N THR A 36 -2.24 -1.19 -3.93
CA THR A 36 -2.08 0.15 -4.49
C THR A 36 -2.48 1.23 -3.50
N TYR A 37 -3.55 1.00 -2.74
CA TYR A 37 -3.98 1.92 -1.69
C TYR A 37 -2.97 1.99 -0.54
N ILE A 38 -2.40 0.85 -0.12
CA ILE A 38 -1.33 0.80 0.87
C ILE A 38 -0.09 1.56 0.37
N GLU A 39 0.34 1.35 -0.86
CA GLU A 39 1.45 2.12 -1.45
C GLU A 39 1.17 3.63 -1.47
N TYR A 40 -0.07 4.02 -1.78
CA TYR A 40 -0.49 5.42 -1.74
C TYR A 40 -0.43 5.99 -0.33
N LEU A 41 -0.90 5.25 0.68
CA LEU A 41 -0.85 5.67 2.08
C LEU A 41 0.59 5.81 2.58
N ILE A 42 1.48 4.87 2.23
CA ILE A 42 2.91 4.93 2.58
C ILE A 42 3.54 6.19 1.95
N LYS A 43 3.37 6.39 0.64
CA LYS A 43 3.90 7.57 -0.08
C LYS A 43 3.32 8.89 0.43
N LYS A 44 2.05 8.88 0.85
CA LYS A 44 1.39 10.05 1.45
C LYS A 44 1.97 10.34 2.83
N GLY A 45 2.25 9.30 3.62
CA GLY A 45 2.93 9.41 4.92
C GLY A 45 4.34 9.99 4.80
N GLU A 46 5.15 9.49 3.86
CA GLU A 46 6.51 10.01 3.61
C GLU A 46 6.52 11.47 3.15
N LYS A 47 5.45 11.95 2.50
CA LYS A 47 5.32 13.36 2.08
C LYS A 47 4.83 14.30 3.19
N GLY A 48 4.43 13.75 4.34
CA GLY A 48 3.85 14.50 5.46
C GLY A 48 4.88 15.03 6.48
N GLU A 49 6.15 14.64 6.39
CA GLU A 49 7.22 15.24 7.18
C GLU A 49 7.88 16.38 6.40
N LYS A 50 7.39 17.61 6.62
CA LYS A 50 8.15 18.82 6.33
C LYS A 50 7.80 19.94 7.29
#